data_AF-A0A316NXD2-F1
#
_entry.id   AF-A0A316NXD2-F1
#
_cell.length_a   1.000
_cell.length_b   1.000
_cell.length_c   1.000
_cell.angle_alpha   90.00
_cell.angle_beta   90.00
_cell.angle_gamma   90.00
#
_symmetry.space_group_name_H-M   'P 1'
#
loop_
_entity.id
_entity.type
_entity.pdbx_description
1 polymer ?
#
loop_
_entity_poly.entity_id
_entity_poly.type
_entity_poly.pdbx_seq_one_letter_code
_entity_poly.pdbx_strand_id
1 'polypeptide(L)'
;MTEDQNAEIEIGKHRAVIDSLDEQIVALLNKRATESLAIRMLKPQAQMGLYDPKREEEIFTRLEALNDGPMYSNDIREIYATILRVMKEIRA
;
A
#
# COMPACT_ATOMS: atom_id res chain seq x y z
N MET A 1 -12.31 35.58 -16.28
CA MET A 1 -12.57 34.26 -15.70
C MET A 1 -13.09 34.48 -14.30
N THR A 2 -14.14 33.77 -13.90
CA THR A 2 -14.68 33.88 -12.53
C THR A 2 -13.79 33.11 -11.55
N GLU A 3 -13.88 33.43 -10.26
CA GLU A 3 -13.15 32.70 -9.21
C GLU A 3 -13.50 31.20 -9.23
N ASP A 4 -14.77 30.87 -9.51
CA ASP A 4 -15.25 29.49 -9.66
C ASP A 4 -14.55 28.74 -10.81
N GLN A 5 -14.37 29.38 -11.96
CA GLN A 5 -13.67 28.77 -13.11
C GLN A 5 -12.18 28.52 -12.81
N ASN A 6 -11.56 29.35 -11.97
CA ASN A 6 -10.18 29.15 -11.56
C ASN A 6 -10.04 27.98 -10.58
N ALA A 7 -10.98 27.85 -9.62
CA ALA A 7 -10.99 26.73 -8.68
C ALA A 7 -11.18 25.37 -9.39
N GLU A 8 -12.07 25.30 -10.40
CA GLU A 8 -12.27 24.10 -11.20
C GLU A 8 -11.00 23.66 -11.94
N ILE A 9 -10.25 24.61 -12.50
CA ILE A 9 -8.98 24.33 -13.18
C ILE A 9 -7.93 23.78 -12.21
N GLU A 10 -7.78 24.38 -11.03
CA GLU A 10 -6.82 23.90 -10.02
C GLU A 10 -7.19 22.50 -9.49
N ILE A 11 -8.49 22.25 -9.25
CA ILE A 11 -8.98 20.90 -8.89
C ILE A 11 -8.60 19.89 -9.98
N GLY A 12 -8.76 20.26 -11.26
CA GLY A 12 -8.37 19.43 -12.39
C GLY A 12 -6.89 19.06 -12.38
N LYS A 13 -6.00 20.02 -12.08
CA LYS A 13 -4.55 19.78 -11.96
C LYS A 13 -4.22 18.82 -10.83
N HIS A 14 -4.83 18.98 -9.66
CA HIS A 14 -4.63 18.08 -8.54
C HIS A 14 -5.10 16.66 -8.84
N ARG A 15 -6.26 16.49 -9.50
CA ARG A 15 -6.75 15.18 -9.92
C ARG A 15 -5.79 14.47 -10.87
N ALA A 16 -5.25 15.18 -11.86
CA ALA A 16 -4.26 14.58 -12.77
C ALA A 16 -2.99 14.10 -12.05
N VAL A 17 -2.56 14.79 -10.99
CA VAL A 17 -1.45 14.33 -10.14
C VAL A 17 -1.85 13.09 -9.35
N ILE A 18 -3.06 13.05 -8.78
CA ILE A 18 -3.59 11.88 -8.06
C ILE A 18 -3.66 10.67 -8.99
N ASP A 19 -4.19 10.81 -10.20
CA ASP A 19 -4.29 9.72 -11.17
C ASP A 19 -2.90 9.11 -11.47
N SER A 20 -1.88 9.96 -11.65
CA SER A 20 -0.51 9.51 -11.87
C SER A 20 0.11 8.82 -10.64
N LEU A 21 -0.25 9.24 -9.43
CA LEU A 21 0.17 8.56 -8.20
C LEU A 21 -0.52 7.20 -8.05
N ASP A 22 -1.80 7.11 -8.37
CA ASP A 22 -2.57 5.87 -8.30
C ASP A 22 -2.03 4.80 -9.26
N GLU A 23 -1.63 5.18 -10.48
CA GLU A 23 -0.94 4.28 -11.41
C GLU A 23 0.36 3.70 -10.81
N GLN A 24 1.15 4.56 -10.14
CA GLN A 24 2.38 4.13 -9.48
C GLN A 24 2.10 3.22 -8.28
N ILE A 25 1.07 3.53 -7.49
CA ILE A 25 0.64 2.70 -6.35
C ILE A 25 0.23 1.31 -6.85
N VAL A 26 -0.59 1.22 -7.90
CA VAL A 26 -1.00 -0.07 -8.49
C VAL A 26 0.21 -0.86 -8.98
N ALA A 27 1.15 -0.21 -9.67
CA ALA A 27 2.38 -0.86 -10.13
C ALA A 27 3.23 -1.40 -8.96
N LEU A 28 3.35 -0.63 -7.87
CA LEU A 28 4.07 -1.05 -6.67
C LEU A 28 3.37 -2.20 -5.93
N LEU A 29 2.03 -2.17 -5.85
CA LEU A 29 1.24 -3.24 -5.24
C LEU A 29 1.39 -4.55 -6.02
N ASN A 30 1.39 -4.52 -7.35
CA ASN A 30 1.60 -5.70 -8.18
C ASN A 30 3.01 -6.29 -8.00
N LYS A 31 4.05 -5.44 -7.91
CA LYS A 31 5.40 -5.88 -7.58
C LYS A 31 5.44 -6.53 -6.20
N ARG A 32 4.84 -5.90 -5.19
CA ARG A 32 4.74 -6.43 -3.82
C ARG A 32 4.00 -7.77 -3.77
N ALA A 33 2.95 -7.95 -4.58
CA ALA A 33 2.21 -9.20 -4.70
C ALA A 33 3.09 -10.33 -5.26
N THR A 34 3.89 -10.03 -6.29
CA THR A 34 4.86 -10.96 -6.88
C THR A 34 5.85 -11.47 -5.83
N GLU A 35 6.43 -10.57 -5.03
CA GLU A 35 7.33 -10.94 -3.93
C GLU A 35 6.61 -11.75 -2.85
N SER A 36 5.36 -11.40 -2.53
CA SER A 36 4.56 -12.12 -1.52
C SER A 36 4.27 -13.55 -1.95
N LEU A 37 4.00 -13.78 -3.24
CA LEU A 37 3.82 -15.11 -3.83
C LEU A 37 5.13 -15.91 -3.84
N ALA A 38 6.25 -15.29 -4.20
CA ALA A 38 7.56 -15.94 -4.14
C ALA A 38 7.89 -16.42 -2.72
N ILE A 39 7.68 -15.58 -1.70
CA ILE A 39 7.84 -15.97 -0.29
C ILE A 39 6.93 -17.15 0.05
N ARG A 40 5.65 -17.10 -0.36
CA ARG A 40 4.69 -18.19 -0.11
C ARG A 40 5.14 -19.53 -0.67
N MET A 41 5.78 -19.55 -1.83
CA MET A 41 6.33 -20.77 -2.45
C MET A 41 7.52 -21.35 -1.69
N LEU A 42 8.30 -20.51 -0.99
CA LEU A 42 9.46 -20.92 -0.20
C LEU A 42 9.09 -21.38 1.22
N LYS A 43 8.01 -20.85 1.80
CA LYS A 43 7.58 -21.16 3.17
C LYS A 43 7.44 -22.67 3.49
N PRO A 44 6.90 -23.53 2.60
CA PRO A 44 6.86 -24.98 2.84
C PRO A 44 8.25 -25.60 2.98
N GLN A 45 9.22 -25.13 2.18
CA GLN A 45 10.61 -25.60 2.23
C GLN A 45 11.30 -25.18 3.53
N ALA A 46 10.93 -24.00 4.06
CA ALA A 46 11.42 -23.47 5.32
C ALA A 46 10.62 -23.95 6.55
N GLN A 47 9.63 -24.84 6.39
CA GLN A 47 8.72 -25.30 7.46
C GLN A 47 8.01 -24.14 8.19
N MET A 48 7.77 -23.03 7.48
CA MET A 48 7.14 -21.83 8.04
C MET A 48 5.63 -21.81 7.77
N GLY A 49 4.88 -21.32 8.76
CA GLY A 49 3.44 -21.07 8.60
C GLY A 49 3.14 -19.99 7.57
N LEU A 50 1.98 -20.09 6.92
CA LEU A 50 1.49 -19.06 6.00
C LEU A 50 1.26 -17.73 6.71
N TYR A 51 0.86 -17.77 7.98
CA TYR A 51 0.63 -16.61 8.84
C TYR A 51 1.80 -16.40 9.81
N ASP A 52 2.30 -15.17 9.90
CA ASP A 52 3.39 -14.76 10.79
C ASP A 52 3.04 -13.40 11.43
N PRO A 53 2.39 -13.40 12.62
CA PRO A 53 1.98 -12.17 13.30
C PRO A 53 3.16 -11.26 13.66
N LYS A 54 4.31 -11.86 14.02
CA LYS A 54 5.51 -11.10 14.40
C LYS A 54 6.00 -10.31 13.19
N ARG A 55 6.01 -10.94 12.02
CA ARG A 55 6.40 -10.26 10.78
C ARG A 55 5.43 -9.14 10.39
N GLU A 56 4.13 -9.32 10.60
CA GLU A 56 3.14 -8.27 10.33
C GLU A 56 3.36 -7.05 11.25
N GLU A 57 3.62 -7.25 12.54
CA GLU A 57 3.90 -6.14 13.46
C GLU A 57 5.20 -5.39 13.14
N GLU A 58 6.26 -6.12 12.73
CA GLU A 58 7.51 -5.50 12.26
C GLU A 58 7.28 -4.60 11.03
N ILE A 59 6.38 -5.02 10.13
CA ILE A 59 6.01 -4.23 8.96
C ILE A 59 5.28 -2.95 9.41
N PHE A 60 4.30 -3.04 10.30
CA PHE A 60 3.58 -1.87 10.81
C PHE A 60 4.52 -0.89 11.51
N THR A 61 5.32 -1.35 12.47
CA THR A 61 6.26 -0.49 13.21
C THR A 61 7.21 0.24 12.26
N ARG A 62 7.75 -0.45 11.25
CA ARG A 62 8.64 0.16 10.27
C ARG A 62 7.94 1.24 9.45
N LEU A 63 6.71 1.00 9.02
CA LEU A 63 5.97 1.93 8.15
C LEU A 63 5.45 3.14 8.91
N GLU A 64 5.00 2.95 10.15
CA GLU A 64 4.64 4.05 11.05
C GLU A 64 5.84 4.97 11.33
N ALA A 65 7.04 4.41 11.46
CA ALA A 65 8.27 5.20 11.63
C ALA A 65 8.73 5.94 10.37
N LEU A 66 8.25 5.53 9.18
CA LEU A 66 8.52 6.21 7.90
C LEU A 66 7.47 7.27 7.56
N ASN A 67 6.40 7.38 8.35
CA ASN A 67 5.31 8.30 8.10
C ASN A 67 5.63 9.69 8.66
N ASP A 68 6.10 10.59 7.79
CA ASP A 68 6.35 12.00 8.12
C ASP A 68 5.10 12.89 7.97
N GLY A 69 3.91 12.28 7.88
CA GLY A 69 2.64 12.97 7.59
C GLY A 69 2.38 13.11 6.08
N PRO A 70 1.21 13.67 5.68
CA PRO A 70 0.17 14.27 6.52
C PRO A 70 -0.80 13.27 7.17
N MET A 71 -0.68 11.98 6.87
CA MET A 71 -1.51 10.93 7.47
C MET A 71 -1.12 10.66 8.92
N TYR A 72 -2.07 10.20 9.73
CA TYR A 72 -1.74 9.65 11.05
C TYR A 72 -1.19 8.23 10.90
N SER A 73 -0.37 7.80 11.86
CA SER A 73 0.20 6.44 11.85
C SER A 73 -0.88 5.35 11.85
N ASN A 74 -2.05 5.61 12.44
CA ASN A 74 -3.19 4.69 12.39
C ASN A 74 -3.74 4.51 10.97
N ASP A 75 -3.75 5.56 10.14
CA ASP A 75 -4.21 5.48 8.75
C ASP A 75 -3.27 4.59 7.93
N ILE A 76 -1.95 4.75 8.15
CA ILE A 76 -0.93 3.88 7.54
C ILE A 76 -1.13 2.43 7.95
N ARG A 77 -1.38 2.17 9.23
CA ARG A 77 -1.64 0.82 9.75
C ARG A 77 -2.90 0.23 9.10
N GLU A 78 -3.98 0.98 8.97
CA GLU A 78 -5.23 0.53 8.35
C GLU A 78 -5.03 0.14 6.87
N ILE A 79 -4.39 1.02 6.09
CA ILE A 79 -4.08 0.78 4.68
C ILE A 79 -3.23 -0.48 4.54
N TYR A 80 -2.16 -0.60 5.33
CA TYR A 80 -1.26 -1.75 5.23
C TYR A 80 -1.85 -3.05 5.77
N ALA A 81 -2.74 -2.99 6.76
CA ALA A 81 -3.47 -4.17 7.21
C ALA A 81 -4.35 -4.72 6.07
N THR A 82 -5.00 -3.83 5.32
CA THR A 82 -5.78 -4.20 4.14
C THR A 82 -4.90 -4.78 3.04
N ILE A 83 -3.76 -4.14 2.73
CA ILE A 83 -2.79 -4.67 1.76
C ILE A 83 -2.33 -6.07 2.16
N LEU A 84 -1.90 -6.26 3.42
CA LEU A 84 -1.44 -7.56 3.92
C LEU A 84 -2.53 -8.62 3.87
N ARG A 85 -3.78 -8.27 4.21
CA ARG A 85 -4.94 -9.16 4.11
C ARG A 85 -5.14 -9.63 2.67
N VAL A 86 -5.21 -8.71 1.71
CA VAL A 86 -5.37 -9.04 0.28
C VAL A 86 -4.23 -9.95 -0.19
N MET A 87 -2.98 -9.65 0.18
CA MET A 87 -1.80 -10.40 -0.27
C MET A 87 -1.80 -11.86 0.22
N LYS A 88 -2.41 -12.13 1.39
CA LYS A 88 -2.64 -13.49 1.89
C LYS A 88 -3.70 -14.25 1.09
N GLU A 89 -4.65 -13.53 0.50
CA GLU A 89 -5.78 -14.09 -0.27
C GLU A 89 -5.44 -14.31 -1.76
N ILE A 90 -4.38 -13.66 -2.29
CA ILE A 90 -3.95 -13.82 -3.69
C ILE A 90 -3.68 -15.31 -3.99
N ARG A 91 -4.27 -15.77 -5.09
CA ARG A 91 -4.06 -17.10 -5.65
C ARG A 91 -3.19 -16.94 -6.90
N ALA A 92 -2.12 -17.73 -6.98
CA ALA A 92 -1.32 -17.90 -8.18
C ALA A 92 -1.82 -19.12 -8.96
#